data_AF-A0A5Q0EKB1-F1
#
_entry.id   AF-A0A5Q0EKB1-F1
#
_cell.length_a   1.000
_cell.length_b   1.000
_cell.length_c   1.000
_cell.angle_alpha   90.00
_cell.angle_beta   90.00
_cell.angle_gamma   90.00
#
_symmetry.space_group_name_H-M   'P 1'
#
loop_
_entity.id
_entity.type
_entity.pdbx_description
1 polymer ?
#
loop_
_entity_poly.entity_id
_entity_poly.type
_entity_poly.pdbx_seq_one_letter_code
_entity_poly.pdbx_strand_id
1 'polypeptide(L)'
;MRTMLTLDDQIAKSLQERAHQTHQSFKDVVNQALSLGLGVMEQPSQARPYQLSAVSMGKPCAGINLDKVLDLAEELEDEAIVHKLEARK
;
A
#
# COMPACT_ATOMS: atom_id res chain seq x y z
N MET A 1 25.97 28.04 9.83
CA MET A 1 27.33 27.50 10.06
C MET A 1 27.91 27.05 8.73
N ARG A 2 29.24 27.11 8.53
CA ARG A 2 29.91 26.57 7.34
C ARG A 2 30.55 25.24 7.72
N THR A 3 30.14 24.18 7.04
CA THR A 3 30.58 22.81 7.30
C THR A 3 30.91 22.14 5.97
N MET A 4 31.95 21.29 5.96
CA MET A 4 32.24 20.41 4.84
C MET A 4 31.70 19.03 5.18
N LEU A 5 30.88 18.49 4.29
CA LEU A 5 30.23 17.18 4.45
C LEU A 5 30.56 16.36 3.20
N THR A 6 31.01 15.12 3.38
CA THR A 6 31.14 14.15 2.29
C THR A 6 29.79 13.45 2.11
N LEU A 7 29.28 13.42 0.88
CA LEU A 7 28.02 12.77 0.52
C LEU A 7 28.30 11.57 -0.36
N ASP A 8 27.48 10.52 -0.23
CA ASP A 8 27.43 9.44 -1.22
C ASP A 8 26.97 9.99 -2.58
N ASP A 9 27.52 9.45 -3.66
CA ASP A 9 27.24 9.90 -5.02
C ASP A 9 25.75 9.85 -5.38
N GLN A 10 25.03 8.82 -4.91
CA GLN A 10 23.60 8.68 -5.17
C GLN A 10 22.77 9.73 -4.43
N ILE A 11 23.17 10.05 -3.19
CA ILE A 11 22.52 11.10 -2.38
C ILE A 11 22.79 12.47 -3.00
N ALA A 12 24.04 12.75 -3.39
CA ALA A 12 24.42 13.99 -4.03
C ALA A 12 23.63 14.23 -5.32
N LYS A 13 23.50 13.21 -6.17
CA LYS A 13 22.70 13.26 -7.41
C LYS A 13 21.22 13.53 -7.12
N SER A 14 20.63 12.80 -6.16
CA SER A 14 19.23 12.99 -5.78
C SER A 14 18.94 14.40 -5.26
N LEU A 15 19.86 14.98 -4.48
CA LEU A 15 19.74 16.35 -3.98
C LEU A 15 19.90 17.39 -5.10
N GLN A 16 20.79 17.15 -6.07
CA GLN A 16 20.94 18.02 -7.25
C GLN A 16 19.67 18.01 -8.10
N GLU A 17 19.13 16.83 -8.41
CA GLU A 17 17.88 16.68 -9.17
C GLU A 17 16.73 17.43 -8.49
N ARG A 18 16.61 17.29 -7.16
CA ARG A 18 15.60 18.03 -6.39
C ARG A 18 15.82 19.53 -6.45
N ALA A 19 17.04 20.02 -6.31
CA ALA A 19 17.36 21.45 -6.43
C ALA A 19 16.98 22.01 -7.82
N HIS A 20 17.24 21.25 -8.89
CA HIS A 20 16.82 21.61 -10.23
C HIS A 20 15.29 21.67 -10.37
N GLN A 21 14.58 20.66 -9.86
CA GLN A 21 13.12 20.61 -9.92
C GLN A 21 12.45 21.75 -9.14
N THR A 22 12.97 22.08 -7.95
CA THR A 22 12.37 23.10 -7.07
C THR A 22 12.89 24.51 -7.33
N HIS A 23 13.86 24.68 -8.23
CA HIS A 23 14.54 25.97 -8.50
C HIS A 23 15.13 26.61 -7.24
N GLN A 24 15.57 25.78 -6.28
CA GLN A 24 16.19 26.23 -5.03
C GLN A 24 17.70 26.00 -5.09
N SER A 25 18.46 26.70 -4.24
CA SER A 25 19.89 26.46 -4.15
C SER A 25 20.16 25.06 -3.58
N PHE A 26 21.23 24.41 -4.05
CA PHE A 26 21.63 23.10 -3.53
C PHE A 26 21.78 23.09 -1.99
N LYS A 27 22.30 24.20 -1.43
CA LYS A 27 22.43 24.39 0.02
C LYS A 27 21.07 24.37 0.73
N ASP A 28 20.06 25.04 0.19
CA ASP A 28 18.74 25.12 0.82
C ASP A 28 18.05 23.75 0.79
N VAL A 29 18.18 23.03 -0.32
CA VAL A 29 17.68 21.65 -0.45
C VAL A 29 18.38 20.71 0.52
N VAL A 30 19.71 20.79 0.65
CA VAL A 30 20.47 19.99 1.64
C VAL A 30 19.98 20.27 3.05
N ASN A 31 19.87 21.54 3.45
CA ASN A 31 19.43 21.90 4.79
C ASN A 31 17.99 21.47 5.07
N GLN A 32 17.09 21.62 4.09
CA GLN A 32 15.71 21.17 4.20
C GLN A 32 15.64 19.65 4.36
N ALA A 33 16.37 18.90 3.53
CA ALA A 33 16.43 17.44 3.60
C ALA A 33 16.96 16.97 4.97
N LEU A 34 18.03 17.60 5.48
CA LEU A 34 18.58 17.29 6.80
C LEU A 34 17.59 17.63 7.93
N SER A 35 16.90 18.77 7.85
CA SER A 35 15.90 19.16 8.85
C SER A 35 14.73 18.18 8.90
N LEU A 36 14.23 17.74 7.74
CA LEU A 36 13.17 16.74 7.65
C LEU A 36 13.65 15.37 8.15
N GLY A 37 14.87 14.97 7.77
CA GLY A 37 15.49 13.73 8.21
C GLY A 37 15.66 13.66 9.72
N LEU A 38 16.18 14.73 10.34
CA LEU A 38 16.33 14.80 11.80
C LEU A 38 14.98 14.71 12.52
N GLY A 39 13.93 15.37 12.01
CA GLY A 39 12.59 15.26 12.60
C GLY A 39 12.03 13.84 12.55
N VAL A 40 12.24 13.12 11.43
CA VAL A 40 11.84 11.70 11.31
C VAL A 40 12.68 10.79 12.21
N MET A 41 13.96 11.10 12.41
CA MET A 41 14.84 10.33 13.31
C MET A 41 14.46 10.51 14.78
N GLU A 42 14.04 11.71 15.19
CA GLU A 42 13.60 12.02 16.55
C GLU A 42 12.22 11.43 16.86
N GLN A 43 11.33 11.40 15.87
CA GLN A 43 10.00 10.82 15.97
C GLN A 43 9.79 9.84 14.83
N PRO A 44 10.36 8.62 14.91
CA PRO A 44 10.09 7.60 13.92
C PRO A 44 8.58 7.39 13.91
N SER A 45 7.95 7.69 12.78
CA SER A 45 6.52 7.53 12.61
C SER A 45 6.19 6.09 12.98
N GLN A 46 5.52 5.90 14.13
CA GLN A 46 5.07 4.57 14.53
C GLN A 46 4.21 4.06 13.39
N ALA A 47 4.63 2.97 12.74
CA ALA A 47 3.85 2.34 11.69
C ALA A 47 2.48 2.07 12.29
N ARG A 48 1.45 2.75 11.78
CA ARG A 48 0.10 2.52 12.28
C ARG A 48 -0.21 1.05 12.02
N PRO A 49 -0.63 0.27 13.03
CA PRO A 49 -1.02 -1.10 12.81
C PRO A 49 -2.12 -1.11 11.74
N TYR A 50 -2.04 -2.08 10.83
CA TYR A 50 -3.08 -2.28 9.84
C TYR A 50 -4.42 -2.50 10.55
N GLN A 51 -5.43 -1.73 10.15
CA GLN A 51 -6.79 -1.86 10.65
C GLN A 51 -7.71 -2.32 9.52
N LEU A 52 -8.27 -3.52 9.66
CA LEU A 52 -9.27 -4.05 8.73
C LEU A 52 -10.61 -3.33 8.97
N SER A 53 -11.08 -2.57 7.97
CA SER A 53 -12.44 -2.03 7.97
C SER A 53 -13.43 -3.11 7.52
N ALA A 54 -13.83 -3.99 8.43
CA ALA A 54 -14.80 -5.04 8.14
C ALA A 54 -16.21 -4.46 7.91
N VAL A 55 -16.97 -5.09 7.03
CA VAL A 55 -18.41 -4.84 6.84
C VAL A 55 -19.20 -6.07 7.26
N SER A 56 -20.39 -5.87 7.81
CA SER A 56 -21.26 -6.98 8.23
C SER A 56 -21.82 -7.70 7.00
N MET A 57 -21.33 -8.92 6.75
CA MET A 57 -21.84 -9.81 5.69
C MET A 57 -23.01 -10.71 6.14
N GLY A 58 -23.54 -10.47 7.34
CA GLY A 58 -24.60 -11.29 7.93
C GLY A 58 -24.07 -12.54 8.63
N LYS A 59 -24.97 -13.48 8.94
CA LYS A 59 -24.61 -14.76 9.57
C LYS A 59 -24.10 -15.72 8.50
N PRO A 60 -23.03 -16.51 8.77
CA PRO A 60 -22.63 -17.59 7.87
C PRO A 60 -23.79 -18.54 7.61
N CYS A 61 -24.02 -18.89 6.34
CA CYS A 61 -24.97 -19.92 5.98
C CYS A 61 -24.52 -21.26 6.57
N ALA A 62 -25.40 -21.92 7.32
CA ALA A 62 -25.08 -23.22 7.91
C ALA A 62 -24.75 -24.24 6.80
N GLY A 63 -23.65 -24.96 6.96
CA GLY A 63 -23.19 -25.95 5.98
C GLY A 63 -22.33 -25.40 4.85
N ILE A 64 -22.19 -24.07 4.71
CA ILE A 64 -21.32 -23.47 3.70
C ILE A 64 -19.92 -23.23 4.26
N ASN A 65 -18.93 -23.90 3.69
CA ASN A 65 -17.52 -23.68 4.02
C ASN A 65 -16.91 -22.60 3.11
N LEU A 66 -16.74 -21.39 3.66
CA LEU A 66 -16.14 -20.26 2.94
C LEU A 66 -14.62 -20.39 2.74
N ASP A 67 -13.95 -21.37 3.34
CA ASP A 67 -12.55 -21.66 3.02
C ASP A 67 -12.43 -22.47 1.72
N LYS A 68 -13.55 -23.01 1.22
CA LYS A 68 -13.66 -23.79 -0.02
C LYS A 68 -14.61 -23.14 -1.02
N VAL A 69 -14.44 -21.83 -1.25
CA VAL A 69 -15.33 -21.05 -2.13
C VAL A 69 -15.38 -21.61 -3.56
N LEU A 70 -14.28 -22.21 -4.04
CA LEU A 70 -14.23 -22.74 -5.40
C LEU A 70 -15.16 -23.94 -5.57
N ASP A 71 -15.07 -24.93 -4.67
CA ASP A 71 -15.95 -26.10 -4.65
C ASP A 71 -17.44 -25.68 -4.58
N LEU A 72 -17.75 -24.68 -3.73
CA LEU A 72 -19.10 -24.13 -3.63
C LEU A 72 -19.56 -23.45 -4.94
N ALA A 73 -18.67 -22.74 -5.62
CA ALA A 73 -19.00 -22.06 -6.87
C ALA A 73 -19.29 -23.07 -7.99
N GLU A 74 -18.54 -24.17 -8.05
CA GLU A 74 -18.77 -25.27 -8.99
C GLU A 74 -20.15 -25.91 -8.78
N GLU A 75 -20.50 -26.25 -7.53
CA GLU A 75 -21.80 -26.85 -7.20
C GLU A 75 -22.97 -25.94 -7.62
N LEU A 76 -22.87 -24.64 -7.31
CA LEU A 76 -23.91 -23.65 -7.68
C LEU A 76 -24.02 -23.47 -9.21
N GLU A 77 -22.91 -23.58 -9.93
CA GLU A 77 -22.90 -23.50 -11.39
C GLU A 77 -23.57 -24.73 -12.02
N ASP A 78 -23.23 -25.92 -11.53
CA ASP A 78 -23.82 -27.18 -11.97
C ASP A 78 -25.35 -27.20 -11.76
N GLU A 79 -25.83 -26.81 -10.57
CA GLU A 79 -27.26 -26.68 -10.27
C GLU A 79 -27.96 -25.73 -11.26
N ALA A 80 -27.34 -24.58 -11.53
CA ALA A 80 -27.88 -23.60 -12.47
C ALA A 80 -27.93 -24.12 -13.92
N ILE A 81 -26.94 -24.92 -14.34
CA ILE A 81 -26.91 -25.56 -15.66
C ILE A 81 -28.04 -26.58 -15.79
N VAL A 82 -28.21 -27.45 -14.79
CA VAL A 82 -29.29 -28.45 -14.76
C VAL A 82 -30.65 -27.77 -14.88
N HIS A 83 -30.92 -26.76 -14.06
CA HIS A 83 -32.18 -26.02 -14.09
C HIS A 83 -32.45 -25.36 -15.46
N LYS A 84 -31.43 -24.79 -16.11
CA LYS A 84 -31.56 -24.21 -17.45
C LYS A 84 -31.89 -25.26 -18.52
N LEU A 85 -31.31 -26.46 -18.42
CA LEU A 85 -31.57 -27.54 -19.36
C LEU A 85 -32.99 -28.08 -19.21
N GLU A 86 -33.47 -28.23 -17.97
CA GLU A 86 -34.84 -28.67 -17.66
C GLU A 86 -35.88 -27.66 -18.15
N ALA A 87 -35.64 -26.35 -17.95
CA ALA A 87 -36.54 -25.29 -18.37
C ALA A 87 -36.59 -25.07 -19.90
N ARG A 88 -35.68 -25.69 -20.66
CA ARG A 88 -35.63 -25.61 -22.13
C ARG A 88 -36.39 -26.73 -22.83
N LYS A 89 -37.04 -27.59 -22.05
CA LYS A 89 -37.88 -28.72 -22.49
C LYS A 89 -39.34 -28.31 -22.53
#